data_AF-L8P4E9-F1
#
_entry.id   AF-L8P4E9-F1
#
_cell.length_a   1.000
_cell.length_b   1.000
_cell.length_c   1.000
_cell.angle_alpha   90.00
_cell.angle_beta   90.00
_cell.angle_gamma   90.00
#
_symmetry.space_group_name_H-M   'P 1'
#
loop_
_entity.id
_entity.type
_entity.pdbx_description
1 polymer ?
#
loop_
_entity_poly.entity_id
_entity_poly.type
_entity_poly.pdbx_seq_one_letter_code
_entity_poly.pdbx_strand_id
1 'polypeptide(L)'
;MISGGLFFHYVTNTRAGVSYVQVTGEDEEDVERFTSLARDFFTTIDVAELLSEVRTAKTSDERATAVTRLAVGLPSETPAEALREVLNAFDSEDASIRRAGLLSALYLDWEIVGPRVRNMEVADDVEMLRVQAKYFVDRNDRNEGSS
;
A
#
# COMPACT_ATOMS: atom_id res chain seq x y z
N MET A 1 7.38 -14.73 -27.69
CA MET A 1 6.06 -14.38 -28.23
C MET A 1 5.34 -13.70 -27.07
N ILE A 2 4.71 -12.54 -27.26
CA ILE A 2 3.92 -11.93 -26.19
C ILE A 2 2.66 -12.79 -26.04
N SER A 3 2.39 -13.29 -24.85
CA SER A 3 1.12 -13.97 -24.58
C SER A 3 -0.05 -13.00 -24.78
N GLY A 4 -1.18 -13.48 -25.31
CA GLY A 4 -2.39 -12.66 -25.31
C GLY A 4 -2.73 -12.29 -23.86
N GLY A 5 -3.20 -11.06 -23.60
CA GLY A 5 -3.68 -10.67 -22.26
C GLY A 5 -2.71 -9.84 -21.40
N LEU A 6 -1.65 -9.26 -21.96
CA LEU A 6 -0.83 -8.26 -21.27
C LEU A 6 -1.44 -6.84 -21.39
N PHE A 7 -1.57 -6.14 -20.27
CA PHE A 7 -2.13 -4.79 -20.19
C PHE A 7 -1.19 -3.80 -19.49
N PHE A 8 -1.23 -2.55 -19.96
CA PHE A 8 -0.50 -1.43 -19.37
C PHE A 8 -1.50 -0.36 -18.92
N HIS A 9 -1.46 -0.05 -17.63
CA HIS A 9 -2.33 0.95 -17.03
C HIS A 9 -1.49 2.08 -16.46
N TYR A 10 -1.76 3.31 -16.89
CA TYR A 10 -1.28 4.50 -16.19
C TYR A 10 -2.30 4.89 -15.14
N VAL A 11 -1.91 4.77 -13.86
CA VAL A 11 -2.79 5.02 -12.72
C VAL A 11 -2.35 6.29 -12.02
N THR A 12 -3.31 7.18 -11.74
CA THR A 12 -3.10 8.35 -10.89
C THR A 12 -3.78 8.12 -9.55
N ASN A 13 -3.00 7.97 -8.49
CA ASN A 13 -3.51 7.85 -7.13
C ASN A 13 -3.48 9.21 -6.45
N THR A 14 -4.60 9.93 -6.53
CA THR A 14 -4.72 11.28 -5.99
C THR A 14 -4.56 11.34 -4.47
N ARG A 15 -4.92 10.27 -3.75
CA ARG A 15 -4.77 10.21 -2.28
C ARG A 15 -3.33 10.03 -1.85
N ALA A 16 -2.58 9.19 -2.56
CA ALA A 16 -1.16 9.04 -2.35
C ALA A 16 -0.35 10.17 -3.01
N GLY A 17 -0.94 10.94 -3.93
CA GLY A 17 -0.23 11.98 -4.67
C GLY A 17 0.90 11.41 -5.54
N VAL A 18 0.71 10.19 -6.06
CA VAL A 18 1.66 9.50 -6.96
C VAL A 18 0.93 9.00 -8.19
N SER A 19 1.68 8.84 -9.27
CA SER A 19 1.26 8.11 -10.46
C SER A 19 2.19 6.95 -10.68
N TYR A 20 1.65 5.83 -11.16
CA TYR A 20 2.42 4.63 -11.44
C TYR A 20 1.91 3.93 -12.68
N VAL A 21 2.80 3.15 -13.30
CA VAL A 21 2.45 2.23 -14.37
C VAL A 21 2.22 0.87 -13.72
N GLN A 22 1.04 0.30 -13.96
CA GLN A 22 0.70 -1.06 -13.56
C GLN A 22 0.71 -1.94 -14.81
N VAL A 23 1.52 -2.99 -14.78
CA VAL A 23 1.58 -4.04 -15.80
C VAL A 23 0.85 -5.25 -15.24
N THR A 24 -0.11 -5.78 -15.99
CA THR A 24 -0.88 -6.98 -15.61
C THR A 24 -0.93 -7.95 -16.77
N GLY A 25 -0.97 -9.25 -16.48
CA GLY A 25 -0.99 -10.31 -17.49
C GLY A 25 -1.22 -11.67 -16.87
N GLU A 26 -1.50 -12.66 -17.71
CA GLU A 26 -1.69 -14.06 -17.30
C GLU A 26 -0.35 -14.79 -17.10
N ASP A 27 0.72 -14.31 -17.74
CA ASP A 27 2.07 -14.86 -17.67
C ASP A 27 2.97 -13.94 -16.82
N GLU A 28 3.46 -14.48 -15.71
CA GLU A 28 4.33 -13.78 -14.76
C GLU A 28 5.66 -13.34 -15.39
N GLU A 29 6.27 -14.16 -16.24
CA GLU A 29 7.53 -13.82 -16.91
C GLU A 29 7.35 -12.63 -17.87
N ASP A 30 6.23 -12.59 -18.59
CA ASP A 30 5.88 -11.44 -19.44
C ASP A 30 5.66 -10.17 -18.58
N VAL A 31 4.92 -10.27 -17.47
CA VAL A 31 4.69 -9.13 -16.56
C VAL A 31 6.01 -8.59 -16.00
N GLU A 32 6.89 -9.46 -15.51
CA GLU A 32 8.20 -9.07 -14.98
C GLU A 32 9.09 -8.43 -16.05
N ARG A 33 9.16 -9.05 -17.23
CA ARG A 33 9.93 -8.53 -18.36
C ARG A 33 9.47 -7.14 -18.75
N PHE A 34 8.16 -6.92 -18.88
CA PHE A 34 7.63 -5.62 -19.29
C PHE A 34 7.65 -4.57 -18.18
N THR A 35 7.53 -4.98 -16.92
CA THR A 35 7.79 -4.11 -15.76
C THR A 35 9.24 -3.63 -15.77
N SER A 36 10.19 -4.52 -16.07
CA SER A 36 11.60 -4.17 -16.21
C SER A 36 11.83 -3.20 -17.36
N LEU A 37 11.22 -3.45 -18.54
CA LEU A 37 11.30 -2.52 -19.67
C LEU A 37 10.72 -1.14 -19.32
N ALA A 38 9.58 -1.09 -18.61
CA ALA A 38 8.99 0.19 -18.21
C ALA A 38 9.95 1.03 -17.35
N ARG A 39 10.77 0.40 -16.49
CA ARG A 39 11.80 1.10 -15.70
C ARG A 39 12.89 1.74 -16.56
N ASP A 40 13.15 1.24 -17.76
CA ASP A 40 14.10 1.85 -18.69
C ASP A 40 13.53 3.11 -19.37
N PHE A 41 12.20 3.22 -19.46
CA PHE A 41 11.51 4.34 -20.10
C PHE A 41 11.05 5.43 -19.12
N PHE A 42 10.87 5.09 -17.84
CA PHE A 42 10.38 6.01 -16.82
C PHE A 42 11.39 6.19 -15.70
N THR A 43 11.56 7.43 -15.24
CA THR A 43 12.22 7.69 -13.96
C THR A 43 11.30 7.22 -12.84
N THR A 44 11.71 6.19 -12.12
CA THR A 44 10.98 5.64 -10.98
C THR A 44 11.56 6.15 -9.66
N ILE A 45 10.70 6.30 -8.66
CA ILE A 45 11.13 6.55 -7.27
C ILE A 45 11.43 5.19 -6.63
N ASP A 46 12.58 5.06 -5.98
CA ASP A 46 12.92 3.83 -5.29
C ASP A 46 12.31 3.74 -3.87
N VAL A 47 12.34 2.54 -3.29
CA VAL A 47 11.79 2.31 -1.93
C VAL A 47 12.57 3.10 -0.86
N ALA A 48 13.87 3.34 -1.06
CA ALA A 48 14.70 4.07 -0.11
C ALA A 48 14.35 5.57 -0.08
N GLU A 49 14.03 6.15 -1.24
CA GLU A 49 13.50 7.50 -1.40
C GLU A 49 12.13 7.63 -0.74
N LEU A 50 11.20 6.70 -1.01
CA LEU A 50 9.88 6.68 -0.34
C LEU A 50 9.99 6.56 1.19
N LEU A 51 10.90 5.70 1.66
CA LEU A 51 11.18 5.55 3.09
C LEU A 51 11.81 6.83 3.68
N SER A 52 12.67 7.51 2.93
CA SER A 52 13.23 8.80 3.31
C SER A 52 12.15 9.87 3.45
N GLU A 53 11.13 9.90 2.57
CA GLU A 53 9.98 10.80 2.71
C GLU A 53 9.27 10.60 4.06
N VAL A 54 9.01 9.34 4.45
CA VAL A 54 8.38 9.03 5.75
C VAL A 54 9.23 9.53 6.92
N ARG A 55 10.55 9.34 6.85
CA ARG A 55 11.49 9.70 7.93
C ARG A 55 11.74 11.20 8.04
N THR A 56 11.56 11.95 6.95
CA THR A 56 11.86 13.39 6.90
C THR A 56 10.62 14.28 6.94
N ALA A 57 9.42 13.69 6.88
CA ALA A 57 8.16 14.38 7.11
C ALA A 57 8.16 15.13 8.45
N LYS A 58 7.72 16.39 8.44
CA LYS A 58 7.76 17.30 9.58
C LYS A 58 6.39 17.49 10.23
N THR A 59 5.32 17.15 9.50
CA THR A 59 3.94 17.24 9.98
C THR A 59 3.25 15.89 9.90
N SER A 60 2.18 15.70 10.69
CA SER A 60 1.38 14.48 10.65
C SER A 60 0.76 14.25 9.27
N ASP A 61 0.33 15.32 8.59
CA ASP A 61 -0.25 15.23 7.24
C ASP A 61 0.79 14.80 6.21
N GLU A 62 1.99 15.40 6.23
CA GLU A 62 3.13 14.98 5.39
C GLU A 62 3.47 13.51 5.65
N ARG A 63 3.50 13.09 6.91
CA ARG A 63 3.81 11.71 7.29
C ARG A 63 2.72 10.74 6.85
N ALA A 64 1.45 11.10 6.99
CA ALA A 64 0.32 10.28 6.53
C ALA A 64 0.35 10.11 5.00
N THR A 65 0.63 11.17 4.25
CA THR A 65 0.82 11.07 2.80
C THR A 65 2.02 10.20 2.45
N ALA A 66 3.18 10.41 3.07
CA ALA A 66 4.39 9.63 2.81
C ALA A 66 4.22 8.14 3.13
N VAL A 67 3.54 7.80 4.23
CA VAL A 67 3.22 6.39 4.58
C VAL A 67 2.32 5.76 3.50
N THR A 68 1.31 6.49 3.04
CA THR A 68 0.43 5.99 1.97
C THR A 68 1.20 5.76 0.68
N ARG A 69 2.12 6.66 0.31
CA ARG A 69 3.01 6.49 -0.86
C ARG A 69 3.93 5.31 -0.72
N LEU A 70 4.56 5.17 0.45
CA LEU A 70 5.44 4.05 0.73
C LEU A 70 4.69 2.74 0.52
N ALA A 71 3.50 2.58 1.10
CA ALA A 71 2.67 1.39 0.94
C ALA A 71 2.32 1.08 -0.53
N VAL A 72 2.04 2.09 -1.36
CA VAL A 72 1.79 1.91 -2.80
C VAL A 72 3.04 1.41 -3.55
N GLY A 73 4.22 1.89 -3.15
CA GLY A 73 5.49 1.58 -3.82
C GLY A 73 6.23 0.36 -3.27
N LEU A 74 5.67 -0.34 -2.27
CA LEU A 74 6.34 -1.51 -1.69
C LEU A 74 6.33 -2.69 -2.68
N PRO A 75 7.49 -3.31 -2.97
CA PRO A 75 7.57 -4.53 -3.76
C PRO A 75 7.13 -5.75 -2.95
N SER A 76 6.78 -6.85 -3.62
CA SER A 76 6.44 -8.12 -2.97
C SER A 76 7.52 -8.58 -1.99
N GLU A 77 8.79 -8.50 -2.40
CA GLU A 77 9.94 -8.68 -1.51
C GLU A 77 10.26 -7.37 -0.78
N THR A 78 9.45 -7.02 0.22
CA THR A 78 9.55 -5.75 0.93
C THR A 78 10.77 -5.69 1.87
N PRO A 79 11.58 -4.61 1.83
CA PRO A 79 12.59 -4.34 2.86
C PRO A 79 11.96 -4.21 4.25
N ALA A 80 12.48 -4.95 5.24
CA ALA A 80 11.89 -5.04 6.58
C ALA A 80 11.69 -3.69 7.28
N GLU A 81 12.60 -2.74 7.06
CA GLU A 81 12.50 -1.37 7.55
C GLU A 81 11.37 -0.55 6.94
N ALA A 82 11.10 -0.73 5.66
CA ALA A 82 10.03 -0.04 4.96
C ALA A 82 8.67 -0.60 5.41
N LEU A 83 8.54 -1.93 5.51
CA LEU A 83 7.34 -2.56 6.07
C LEU A 83 7.07 -2.09 7.49
N ARG A 84 8.12 -2.04 8.33
CA ARG A 84 8.01 -1.60 9.72
C ARG A 84 7.47 -0.18 9.85
N GLU A 85 7.90 0.76 9.00
CA GLU A 85 7.36 2.13 9.05
C GLU A 85 5.87 2.17 8.68
N VAL A 86 5.43 1.37 7.69
CA VAL A 86 4.00 1.26 7.36
C VAL A 86 3.21 0.64 8.50
N LEU A 87 3.72 -0.41 9.13
CA LEU A 87 3.06 -1.07 10.27
C LEU A 87 3.01 -0.18 11.51
N ASN A 88 4.04 0.62 11.78
CA ASN A 88 4.06 1.59 12.87
C ASN A 88 2.98 2.66 12.73
N ALA A 89 2.51 2.94 11.51
CA ALA A 89 1.48 3.94 11.28
C ALA A 89 0.14 3.56 11.95
N PHE A 90 -0.19 2.27 12.03
CA PHE A 90 -1.40 1.78 12.71
C PHE A 90 -1.43 2.09 14.20
N ASP A 91 -0.26 2.20 14.83
CA ASP A 91 -0.09 2.39 16.26
C ASP A 91 0.23 3.85 16.63
N SER A 92 0.10 4.77 15.68
CA SER A 92 0.38 6.20 15.87
C SER A 92 -0.63 6.86 16.83
N GLU A 93 -0.15 7.79 17.66
CA GLU A 93 -1.02 8.65 18.48
C GLU A 93 -1.89 9.58 17.60
N ASP A 94 -1.38 9.96 16.43
CA ASP A 94 -2.10 10.79 15.46
C ASP A 94 -3.04 9.97 14.58
N ALA A 95 -4.33 10.31 14.60
CA ALA A 95 -5.38 9.62 13.85
C ALA A 95 -5.22 9.71 12.32
N SER A 96 -4.66 10.79 11.78
CA SER A 96 -4.40 10.91 10.33
C SER A 96 -3.34 9.91 9.88
N ILE A 97 -2.33 9.66 10.71
CA ILE A 97 -1.31 8.64 10.44
C ILE A 97 -1.89 7.23 10.58
N ARG A 98 -2.71 6.97 11.61
CA ARG A 98 -3.42 5.68 11.74
C ARG A 98 -4.30 5.40 10.54
N ARG A 99 -5.00 6.41 10.03
CA ARG A 99 -5.78 6.32 8.79
C ARG A 99 -4.91 5.94 7.58
N ALA A 100 -3.71 6.50 7.46
CA ALA A 100 -2.76 6.12 6.40
C ALA A 100 -2.32 4.66 6.56
N GLY A 101 -2.06 4.21 7.80
CA GLY A 101 -1.87 2.81 8.14
C GLY A 101 -3.02 1.95 7.62
N LEU A 102 -4.27 2.27 7.96
CA LEU A 102 -5.44 1.53 7.46
C LEU A 102 -5.52 1.47 5.92
N LEU A 103 -5.25 2.60 5.23
CA LEU A 103 -5.25 2.64 3.77
C LEU A 103 -4.17 1.76 3.14
N SER A 104 -3.05 1.50 3.84
CA SER A 104 -2.01 0.58 3.37
C SER A 104 -2.52 -0.85 3.18
N ALA A 105 -3.62 -1.24 3.86
CA ALA A 105 -4.25 -2.55 3.69
C ALA A 105 -4.90 -2.75 2.30
N LEU A 106 -4.92 -1.72 1.44
CA LEU A 106 -5.28 -1.87 0.02
C LEU A 106 -4.13 -2.43 -0.84
N TYR A 107 -2.90 -2.35 -0.35
CA TYR A 107 -1.68 -2.65 -1.13
C TYR A 107 -0.84 -3.77 -0.50
N LEU A 108 -1.09 -4.09 0.76
CA LEU A 108 -0.35 -5.10 1.51
C LEU A 108 -1.16 -6.37 1.74
N ASP A 109 -0.45 -7.47 1.92
CA ASP A 109 -1.04 -8.75 2.25
C ASP A 109 -1.82 -8.68 3.57
N TRP A 110 -3.03 -9.23 3.56
CA TRP A 110 -3.90 -9.28 4.72
C TRP A 110 -3.30 -10.10 5.87
N GLU A 111 -2.50 -11.12 5.60
CA GLU A 111 -1.81 -11.87 6.66
C GLU A 111 -0.89 -10.96 7.49
N ILE A 112 -0.33 -9.92 6.87
CA ILE A 112 0.59 -8.98 7.49
C ILE A 112 -0.16 -7.88 8.26
N VAL A 113 -1.19 -7.27 7.65
CA VAL A 113 -1.88 -6.09 8.20
C VAL A 113 -3.17 -6.41 8.95
N GLY A 114 -3.80 -7.55 8.68
CA GLY A 114 -5.11 -7.95 9.19
C GLY A 114 -5.24 -7.89 10.71
N PRO A 115 -4.26 -8.36 11.51
CA PRO A 115 -4.31 -8.24 12.97
C PRO A 115 -4.45 -6.78 13.45
N ARG A 116 -3.76 -5.83 12.81
CA ARG A 116 -3.81 -4.41 13.15
C ARG A 116 -5.12 -3.76 12.72
N VAL A 117 -5.63 -4.14 11.54
CA VAL A 117 -6.94 -3.67 11.06
C VAL A 117 -8.07 -4.13 11.99
N ARG A 118 -8.04 -5.41 12.43
CA ARG A 118 -9.01 -5.94 13.41
C ARG A 118 -8.90 -5.24 14.77
N ASN A 119 -7.68 -4.96 15.24
CA ASN A 119 -7.50 -4.17 16.45
C ASN A 119 -8.09 -2.76 16.31
N MET A 120 -7.87 -2.10 15.16
CA MET A 120 -8.43 -0.78 14.87
C MET A 120 -9.96 -0.81 14.83
N GLU A 121 -10.60 -1.84 14.25
CA GLU A 121 -12.06 -1.99 14.26
C GLU A 121 -12.64 -1.94 15.68
N VAL A 122 -11.97 -2.61 16.64
CA VAL A 122 -12.50 -2.80 17.99
C VAL A 122 -12.11 -1.66 18.94
N ALA A 123 -10.87 -1.17 18.84
CA ALA A 123 -10.23 -0.42 19.92
C ALA A 123 -9.71 0.98 19.54
N ASP A 124 -9.76 1.40 18.26
CA ASP A 124 -9.36 2.77 17.91
C ASP A 124 -10.27 3.77 18.63
N ASP A 125 -9.71 4.86 19.15
CA ASP A 125 -10.49 5.89 19.86
C ASP A 125 -11.36 6.72 18.90
N VAL A 126 -10.98 6.80 17.63
CA VAL A 126 -11.74 7.51 16.59
C VAL A 126 -12.79 6.59 15.96
N GLU A 127 -14.07 6.90 16.19
CA GLU A 127 -15.20 6.12 15.68
C GLU A 127 -15.16 5.89 14.17
N MET A 128 -14.80 6.93 13.40
CA MET A 128 -14.70 6.83 11.95
C MET A 128 -13.63 5.80 11.52
N LEU A 129 -12.52 5.67 12.25
CA LEU A 129 -11.49 4.66 11.96
C LEU A 129 -11.97 3.26 12.29
N ARG A 130 -12.70 3.08 13.40
CA ARG A 130 -13.36 1.79 13.71
C ARG A 130 -14.30 1.35 12.58
N VAL A 131 -15.16 2.25 12.11
CA VAL A 131 -16.11 1.99 11.01
C VAL A 131 -15.39 1.68 9.69
N GLN A 132 -14.32 2.42 9.37
CA GLN A 132 -13.54 2.16 8.16
C GLN A 132 -12.80 0.82 8.26
N ALA A 133 -12.18 0.50 9.40
CA ALA A 133 -11.49 -0.76 9.62
C ALA A 133 -12.45 -1.95 9.51
N LYS A 134 -13.67 -1.82 10.07
CA LYS A 134 -14.75 -2.80 9.90
C LYS A 134 -15.00 -3.16 8.44
N TYR A 135 -15.05 -2.17 7.55
CA TYR A 135 -15.26 -2.43 6.12
C TYR A 135 -14.18 -3.33 5.52
N PHE A 136 -12.91 -3.13 5.92
CA PHE A 136 -11.80 -3.98 5.47
C PHE A 136 -11.90 -5.40 6.02
N VAL A 137 -12.22 -5.55 7.32
CA VAL A 137 -12.43 -6.86 7.96
C VAL A 137 -13.57 -7.61 7.26
N ASP A 138 -14.75 -7.00 7.15
CA ASP A 138 -15.92 -7.61 6.51
C ASP A 138 -15.66 -7.96 5.03
N ARG A 139 -14.85 -7.17 4.31
CA ARG A 139 -14.44 -7.47 2.93
C ARG A 139 -13.55 -8.70 2.88
N ASN A 140 -12.55 -8.79 3.76
CA ASN A 140 -11.60 -9.89 3.74
C ASN A 140 -12.25 -11.22 4.19
N ASP A 141 -13.06 -11.19 5.25
CA ASP A 141 -13.74 -12.40 5.75
C ASP A 141 -14.69 -13.01 4.69
N ARG A 142 -15.30 -12.17 3.83
CA ARG A 142 -16.09 -12.63 2.68
C ARG A 142 -15.25 -13.31 1.59
N ASN A 143 -14.02 -12.87 1.39
CA ASN A 143 -13.11 -13.47 0.41
C ASN A 143 -12.58 -14.82 0.90
N GLU A 144 -12.26 -14.95 2.18
CA GLU A 144 -11.84 -16.23 2.79
C GLU A 144 -12.97 -17.28 2.73
N GLY A 145 -14.24 -16.87 2.87
CA GLY A 145 -15.40 -17.76 2.75
C GLY A 145 -15.78 -18.16 1.32
N SER A 146 -15.08 -17.64 0.30
CA SER A 146 -15.34 -17.90 -1.13
C SER A 146 -14.29 -18.82 -1.78
N SER A 147 -13.37 -19.36 -0.98
CA SER A 147 -12.28 -20.26 -1.41
C SER A 147 -12.61 -21.73 -1.17
#